data_AF-A0A8C9ZN29-F1
#
_entry.id   AF-A0A8C9ZN29-F1
#
_cell.length_a   1.000
_cell.length_b   1.000
_cell.length_c   1.000
_cell.angle_alpha   90.00
_cell.angle_beta   90.00
_cell.angle_gamma   90.00
#
_symmetry.space_group_name_H-M   'P 1'
#
loop_
_entity.id
_entity.type
_entity.pdbx_description
1 polymer ?
#
loop_
_entity_poly.entity_id
_entity_poly.type
_entity_poly.pdbx_seq_one_letter_code
_entity_poly.pdbx_strand_id
1 'polypeptide(L)' 'PVDSMKNTRDKARFVIDTVRKKGEAASSEMIEFLCEADPFLCEHLGLI' A
#
# COMPACT_ATOMS: atom_id res chain seq x y z
N PRO A 1 -12.38 -4.28 21.66
CA PRO A 1 -11.02 -3.86 21.28
C PRO A 1 -10.85 -3.81 19.74
N VAL A 2 -11.12 -2.66 19.14
CA VAL A 2 -11.04 -2.43 17.67
C VAL A 2 -10.58 -1.00 17.33
N ASP A 3 -9.83 -0.37 18.23
CA ASP A 3 -9.48 1.06 18.13
C ASP A 3 -7.95 1.23 18.14
N SER A 4 -7.27 0.59 17.19
CA SER A 4 -5.81 0.73 17.03
C SER A 4 -5.39 1.35 15.69
N MET A 5 -6.34 1.70 14.81
CA MET A 5 -6.03 2.40 13.56
C MET A 5 -6.04 3.92 13.77
N LYS A 6 -5.33 4.42 14.78
CA LYS A 6 -5.37 5.83 15.20
C LYS A 6 -4.45 6.74 14.40
N ASN A 7 -3.52 6.19 13.61
CA ASN A 7 -2.53 6.95 12.86
C ASN A 7 -2.51 6.53 11.38
N THR A 8 -2.27 7.50 10.49
CA THR A 8 -2.14 7.28 9.04
C THR A 8 -1.13 6.18 8.71
N ARG A 9 -0.04 6.08 9.49
CA ARG A 9 0.96 5.01 9.35
C ARG A 9 0.38 3.63 9.62
N ASP A 10 -0.42 3.47 10.67
CA ASP A 10 -1.04 2.18 11.01
C ASP A 10 -2.05 1.76 9.94
N LYS A 11 -2.78 2.73 9.38
CA LYS A 11 -3.67 2.51 8.24
C LYS A 11 -2.90 2.08 6.99
N ALA A 12 -1.82 2.78 6.64
CA ALA A 12 -0.98 2.41 5.50
C ALA A 12 -0.44 0.99 5.68
N ARG A 13 0.13 0.67 6.85
CA ARG A 13 0.63 -0.67 7.15
C ARG A 13 -0.44 -1.75 7.00
N PHE A 14 -1.64 -1.50 7.50
CA PHE A 14 -2.75 -2.45 7.38
C PHE A 14 -3.13 -2.72 5.92
N VAL A 15 -3.18 -1.69 5.08
CA VAL A 15 -3.47 -1.83 3.65
C VAL A 15 -2.39 -2.66 2.95
N ILE A 16 -1.12 -2.29 3.13
CA ILE A 16 0.02 -3.01 2.53
C ILE A 16 0.03 -4.49 2.95
N ASP A 17 -0.14 -4.77 4.24
CA ASP A 17 -0.14 -6.14 4.77
C ASP A 17 -1.31 -6.97 4.21
N THR A 18 -2.48 -6.35 4.08
CA THR A 18 -3.68 -6.98 3.51
C THR A 18 -3.48 -7.33 2.04
N VAL A 19 -2.93 -6.41 1.25
CA VAL A 19 -2.66 -6.62 -0.17
C VAL A 19 -1.60 -7.71 -0.35
N ARG A 20 -0.51 -7.69 0.44
CA ARG A 20 0.52 -8.74 0.40
C ARG A 20 -0.03 -10.12 0.67
N LYS A 21 -0.99 -10.24 1.59
CA LYS A 21 -1.67 -11.52 1.91
C LYS A 21 -2.57 -12.02 0.77
N LYS A 22 -3.02 -11.13 -0.11
CA LYS A 22 -3.85 -11.49 -1.28
C LYS A 22 -3.02 -12.09 -2.42
N GLY A 23 -1.71 -11.88 -2.42
CA GLY A 23 -0.76 -12.47 -3.36
C GLY A 23 -0.17 -11.45 -4.33
N GLU A 24 0.69 -11.97 -5.21
CA GLU A 24 1.49 -11.17 -6.17
C GLU A 24 0.61 -10.32 -7.09
N ALA A 25 -0.47 -10.89 -7.64
CA ALA A 25 -1.35 -10.17 -8.58
C ALA A 25 -2.00 -8.93 -7.94
N ALA A 26 -2.48 -9.04 -6.70
CA ALA A 26 -3.05 -7.91 -5.98
C ALA A 26 -1.98 -6.89 -5.58
N SER A 27 -0.76 -7.35 -5.30
CA SER A 27 0.38 -6.47 -5.01
C SER A 27 0.77 -5.65 -6.24
N SER A 28 0.77 -6.27 -7.42
CA SER A 28 1.00 -5.59 -8.70
C SER A 28 -0.07 -4.53 -8.97
N GLU A 29 -1.34 -4.88 -8.82
CA GLU A 29 -2.46 -3.95 -9.03
C GLU A 29 -2.39 -2.75 -8.05
N MET A 30 -2.02 -2.99 -6.79
CA MET A 30 -1.83 -1.92 -5.81
C MET A 30 -0.68 -0.96 -6.20
N ILE A 31 0.40 -1.47 -6.78
CA ILE A 31 1.52 -0.65 -7.26
C ILE A 31 1.07 0.20 -8.45
N GLU A 32 0.31 -0.37 -9.40
CA GLU A 32 -0.25 0.39 -10.52
C GLU A 32 -1.13 1.55 -10.03
N PHE A 33 -2.05 1.27 -9.08
CA PHE A 33 -2.87 2.31 -8.46
C PHE A 33 -2.04 3.34 -7.70
N LEU A 34 -1.00 2.92 -6.99
CA LEU A 34 -0.11 3.83 -6.27
C LEU A 34 0.65 4.74 -7.24
N CYS A 35 1.07 4.21 -8.40
CA CYS A 35 1.78 4.97 -9.42
C CYS A 35 0.87 5.98 -10.14
N GLU A 36 -0.41 5.64 -10.34
CA GLU A 36 -1.40 6.57 -10.87
C GLU A 36 -1.71 7.69 -9.86
N ALA A 37 -1.83 7.35 -8.58
CA ALA A 37 -2.14 8.32 -7.53
C ALA A 37 -0.95 9.23 -7.16
N ASP A 38 0.25 8.66 -7.07
CA ASP A 38 1.47 9.37 -6.70
C ASP A 38 2.72 8.75 -7.39
N PRO A 39 3.04 9.19 -8.61
CA PRO A 39 4.18 8.66 -9.35
C PRO A 39 5.52 8.98 -8.68
N PHE A 40 5.62 10.12 -7.97
CA PHE A 40 6.83 10.51 -7.25
C PHE A 40 7.14 9.55 -6.10
N LEU A 41 6.12 9.15 -5.34
CA LEU A 41 6.24 8.15 -4.29
C LEU A 41 6.66 6.79 -4.87
N CYS A 42 6.09 6.37 -6.01
CA CYS A 42 6.49 5.14 -6.66
C CYS A 42 7.94 5.15 -7.14
N GLU A 43 8.40 6.25 -7.74
CA GLU A 43 9.81 6.44 -8.10
C GLU A 43 10.71 6.40 -6.87
N HIS A 44 10.34 7.12 -5.80
CA HIS A 44 11.10 7.18 -4.56
C HIS A 44 11.21 5.82 -3.85
N LEU A 45 10.17 4.98 -3.97
CA LEU A 45 10.14 3.62 -3.43
C LEU A 45 10.78 2.58 -4.37
N GLY A 46 11.18 2.95 -5.59
CA GLY A 46 11.75 2.04 -6.60
C GLY A 46 10.76 0.98 -7.08
N LEU A 47 9.47 1.35 -7.13
CA LEU A 47 8.39 0.47 -7.60
C LEU A 47 8.18 0.51 -9.11
N ILE A 48 8.82 1.48 -9.78
CA ILE A 48 8.83 1.70 -11.23
C ILE A 48 10.26 1.79 -11.75
#